data_AF-A0A1G6JCB4-F1
#
_entry.id   AF-A0A1G6JCB4-F1
#
_cell.length_a   1.000
_cell.length_b   1.000
_cell.length_c   1.000
_cell.angle_alpha   90.00
_cell.angle_beta   90.00
_cell.angle_gamma   90.00
#
_symmetry.space_group_name_H-M   'P 1'
#
loop_
_entity.id
_entity.type
_entity.pdbx_description
1 polymer ?
#
loop_
_entity_poly.entity_id
_entity_poly.type
_entity_poly.pdbx_seq_one_letter_code
_entity_poly.pdbx_strand_id
1 'polypeptide(L)'
;MSAKGAATCLRVGNAQGFAPASDKINMAEPEKRSRRGLHSGALRGSRCLATHSPRGDGEHVSSPSQAAQWQALEILLKRLASAIFFLALASMAHAQRLSQTVDENQKIIQKILEASEADIDLSKAKLVIDRMMDPSVDVDATLAQLDDMAQGIRKALPAGASKRRILDALRFHIYQPNEWNERRPFQYDLEDPFGRVIKNKLLSNYLRSRKGNCVSMPLLFIFLGQRLGLDLSLAAAPNHLFVQWRDSDGKLYNLETTSGAGFTRDAWLRQQSPMTDIALKSGIYLRPMSKKEAIVAMAETLMAFYEKQNEPYRHAEMAQFLLKYSPNDICALLNLFAATQEIRRQEFVKKYPIANDTPINERPRLLMLNDQLESIYDRAYGLGWRPLEISAKTGYGVNAKFQN
;
A
#
# COMPACT_ATOMS: atom_id res chain seq x y z
N MET A 1 26.40 -16.97 11.14
CA MET A 1 25.76 -16.31 9.99
C MET A 1 25.62 -14.84 10.32
N SER A 2 26.26 -13.96 9.55
CA SER A 2 26.22 -12.51 9.74
C SER A 2 24.78 -11.99 9.63
N ALA A 3 24.31 -11.28 10.65
CA ALA A 3 23.01 -10.62 10.67
C ALA A 3 23.02 -9.47 9.65
N LYS A 4 22.68 -9.78 8.39
CA LYS A 4 22.30 -8.76 7.40
C LYS A 4 21.05 -8.06 7.95
N GLY A 5 21.08 -6.73 7.99
CA GLY A 5 20.06 -5.88 8.60
C GLY A 5 18.63 -6.20 8.15
N ALA A 6 17.67 -5.89 9.02
CA ALA A 6 16.24 -6.05 8.76
C ALA A 6 15.87 -5.40 7.42
N ALA A 7 15.42 -6.21 6.47
CA ALA A 7 14.94 -5.70 5.19
C ALA A 7 13.50 -5.18 5.37
N THR A 8 13.27 -3.95 4.93
CA THR A 8 12.04 -3.19 5.15
C THR A 8 10.98 -3.55 4.09
N CYS A 9 9.82 -4.02 4.52
CA CYS A 9 8.76 -4.53 3.61
C CYS A 9 7.51 -3.66 3.54
N LEU A 10 7.45 -2.66 4.41
CA LEU A 10 6.42 -1.64 4.42
C LEU A 10 6.93 -0.47 3.59
N ARG A 11 6.71 -0.56 2.27
CA ARG A 11 7.02 0.56 1.38
C ARG A 11 5.81 1.45 1.38
N VAL A 12 5.92 2.62 1.99
CA VAL A 12 5.05 3.72 1.61
C VAL A 12 5.62 4.34 0.34
N GLY A 13 4.76 4.60 -0.65
CA GLY A 13 5.13 5.10 -1.97
C GLY A 13 6.27 6.11 -1.92
N ASN A 14 7.29 5.89 -2.77
CA ASN A 14 8.54 6.65 -2.86
C ASN A 14 8.41 8.09 -2.33
N ALA A 15 9.07 8.37 -1.21
CA ALA A 15 9.16 9.73 -0.69
C ALA A 15 9.96 10.69 -1.60
N GLN A 16 10.40 10.22 -2.78
CA GLN A 16 11.09 10.98 -3.81
C GLN A 16 10.25 12.13 -4.41
N GLY A 17 8.98 12.27 -4.00
CA GLY A 17 8.11 13.41 -4.32
C GLY A 17 7.67 14.23 -3.10
N PHE A 18 8.33 14.11 -1.94
CA PHE A 18 8.07 14.95 -0.75
C PHE A 18 8.67 16.36 -0.89
N ALA A 19 8.52 16.99 -2.05
CA ALA A 19 8.55 18.44 -2.10
C ALA A 19 7.12 18.91 -1.81
N PRO A 20 6.90 19.84 -0.87
CA PRO A 20 5.62 20.54 -0.81
C PRO A 20 5.32 21.08 -2.21
N ALA A 21 4.07 20.98 -2.64
CA ALA A 21 3.68 21.48 -3.95
C ALA A 21 3.74 23.00 -3.92
N SER A 22 4.93 23.56 -4.17
CA SER A 22 5.15 25.00 -4.30
C SER A 22 4.56 25.58 -5.59
N ASP A 23 3.64 24.85 -6.23
CA ASP A 23 2.93 25.29 -7.42
C ASP A 23 2.02 26.45 -7.04
N LYS A 24 2.59 27.67 -7.03
CA LYS A 24 1.85 28.92 -6.88
C LYS A 24 0.90 29.06 -8.07
N ILE A 25 -0.35 28.64 -7.89
CA ILE A 25 -1.41 28.85 -8.88
C ILE A 25 -1.87 30.30 -8.77
N ASN A 26 -1.67 31.08 -9.84
CA ASN A 26 -2.17 32.45 -9.89
C ASN A 26 -3.70 32.44 -10.05
N MET A 27 -4.43 32.88 -9.03
CA MET A 27 -5.90 33.04 -9.04
C MET A 27 -6.40 34.20 -9.92
N ALA A 28 -5.53 34.85 -10.71
CA ALA A 28 -5.93 35.97 -11.55
C ALA A 28 -6.82 35.53 -12.72
N GLU A 29 -7.94 36.25 -12.91
CA GLU A 29 -8.84 36.10 -14.06
C GLU A 29 -8.10 36.29 -15.39
N PRO A 30 -8.54 35.64 -16.50
CA PRO A 30 -7.92 35.88 -17.79
C PRO A 30 -8.24 37.31 -18.25
N GLU A 31 -7.20 38.14 -18.35
CA GLU A 31 -7.24 39.40 -19.09
C GLU A 31 -7.83 39.15 -20.48
N LYS A 32 -8.86 39.94 -20.83
CA LYS A 32 -9.49 39.99 -22.14
C LYS A 32 -8.43 40.21 -23.22
N ARG A 33 -7.98 39.16 -23.90
CA ARG A 33 -7.13 39.29 -25.09
C ARG A 33 -7.99 39.63 -26.31
N SER A 34 -8.21 40.93 -26.47
CA SER A 34 -8.26 41.73 -27.70
C SER A 34 -8.25 40.95 -29.03
N ARG A 35 -9.36 41.06 -29.76
CA ARG A 35 -9.47 40.81 -31.20
C ARG A 35 -8.36 41.53 -31.98
N ARG A 36 -7.56 40.77 -32.73
CA ARG A 36 -6.87 41.19 -33.98
C ARG A 36 -7.11 40.02 -34.93
N GLY A 37 -7.57 40.14 -36.16
CA GLY A 37 -7.53 41.22 -37.13
C GLY A 37 -7.45 40.47 -38.45
N LEU A 38 -8.57 40.35 -39.14
CA LEU A 38 -8.68 39.70 -40.44
C LEU A 38 -7.83 40.46 -41.46
N HIS A 39 -6.90 39.79 -42.13
CA HIS A 39 -6.37 40.28 -43.40
C HIS A 39 -6.42 39.20 -44.48
N SER A 40 -7.20 39.56 -45.50
CA SER A 40 -7.30 38.99 -46.83
C SER A 40 -5.99 39.12 -47.61
N GLY A 41 -5.66 38.10 -48.39
CA GLY A 41 -4.65 38.17 -49.45
C GLY A 41 -5.03 37.22 -50.58
N ALA A 42 -5.32 37.78 -51.75
CA ALA A 42 -5.91 37.13 -52.91
C ALA A 42 -4.85 36.65 -53.93
N LEU A 43 -5.20 35.55 -54.62
CA LEU A 43 -5.09 35.28 -56.08
C LEU A 43 -3.79 35.58 -56.87
N ARG A 44 -3.29 34.52 -57.53
CA ARG A 44 -2.89 34.35 -58.96
C ARG A 44 -1.94 33.15 -59.02
N GLY A 45 -1.92 32.22 -59.98
CA GLY A 45 -2.51 32.07 -61.30
C GLY A 45 -1.54 31.24 -62.17
N SER A 46 -2.06 30.60 -63.24
CA SER A 46 -1.36 29.88 -64.36
C SER A 46 -1.42 28.34 -64.25
N ARG A 47 -2.29 27.65 -65.02
CA ARG A 47 -2.14 27.17 -66.44
C ARG A 47 -0.91 26.28 -66.63
N CYS A 48 -0.86 25.19 -67.39
CA CYS A 48 -1.74 24.32 -68.18
C CYS A 48 -0.73 23.31 -68.79
N LEU A 49 -1.05 22.02 -68.90
CA LEU A 49 -0.72 21.19 -70.08
C LEU A 49 -1.29 19.78 -69.93
N ALA A 50 -1.94 19.34 -71.01
CA ALA A 50 -2.64 18.08 -71.18
C ALA A 50 -1.68 16.93 -71.51
N THR A 51 -2.11 15.68 -71.27
CA THR A 51 -2.36 14.69 -72.35
C THR A 51 -2.89 13.34 -71.81
N HIS A 52 -3.86 12.82 -72.56
CA HIS A 52 -4.22 11.42 -72.83
C HIS A 52 -4.92 10.52 -71.78
N SER A 53 -6.18 10.23 -72.09
CA SER A 53 -6.95 9.04 -71.69
C SER A 53 -6.34 7.74 -72.22
N PRO A 54 -6.67 6.62 -71.55
CA PRO A 54 -7.32 5.53 -72.25
C PRO A 54 -8.70 5.21 -71.65
N ARG A 55 -9.61 4.80 -72.53
CA ARG A 55 -10.94 4.25 -72.22
C ARG A 55 -10.78 3.03 -71.30
N GLY A 56 -11.49 3.07 -70.17
CA GLY A 56 -11.74 1.92 -69.32
C GLY A 56 -13.24 1.85 -69.04
N ASP A 57 -13.80 0.68 -69.22
CA ASP A 57 -15.23 0.39 -69.22
C ASP A 57 -15.91 0.82 -67.91
N GLY A 58 -16.94 1.63 -68.05
CA GLY A 58 -17.74 2.12 -66.92
C GLY A 58 -18.72 1.05 -66.45
N GLU A 59 -18.37 0.33 -65.41
CA GLU A 59 -19.37 -0.12 -64.44
C GLU A 59 -19.79 1.08 -63.60
N HIS A 60 -21.00 1.58 -63.85
CA HIS A 60 -21.65 2.59 -63.02
C HIS A 60 -21.92 2.00 -61.63
N VAL A 61 -20.95 2.11 -60.72
CA VAL A 61 -21.22 1.98 -59.29
C VAL A 61 -21.99 3.25 -58.90
N SER A 62 -23.30 3.10 -58.72
CA SER A 62 -24.18 4.18 -58.28
C SER A 62 -23.70 4.69 -56.92
N SER A 63 -23.27 5.95 -56.86
CA SER A 63 -23.03 6.62 -55.58
C SER A 63 -24.34 6.61 -54.79
N PRO A 64 -24.34 6.18 -53.51
CA PRO A 64 -25.56 6.17 -52.71
C PRO A 64 -26.20 7.56 -52.73
N SER A 65 -27.52 7.60 -52.89
CA SER A 65 -28.27 8.86 -52.90
C SER A 65 -27.96 9.66 -51.63
N GLN A 66 -28.06 10.98 -51.69
CA GLN A 66 -27.82 11.84 -50.52
C GLN A 66 -28.65 11.39 -49.32
N ALA A 67 -29.89 10.93 -49.56
CA ALA A 67 -30.76 10.33 -48.54
C ALA A 67 -30.18 9.05 -47.90
N ALA A 68 -29.58 8.14 -48.70
CA ALA A 68 -28.93 6.93 -48.19
C ALA A 68 -27.67 7.26 -47.37
N GLN A 69 -26.92 8.31 -47.75
CA GLN A 69 -25.78 8.79 -46.97
C GLN A 69 -26.21 9.40 -45.62
N TRP A 70 -27.29 10.18 -45.60
CA TRP A 70 -27.87 10.73 -44.36
C TRP A 70 -28.43 9.64 -43.44
N GLN A 71 -29.11 8.62 -43.99
CA GLN A 71 -29.56 7.47 -43.21
C GLN A 71 -28.39 6.67 -42.62
N ALA A 72 -27.32 6.44 -43.39
CA ALA A 72 -26.13 5.76 -42.90
C ALA A 72 -25.45 6.54 -41.77
N LEU A 73 -25.36 7.87 -41.90
CA LEU A 73 -24.82 8.75 -40.87
C LEU A 73 -25.68 8.76 -39.59
N GLU A 74 -27.01 8.82 -39.71
CA GLU A 74 -27.91 8.71 -38.56
C GLU A 74 -27.78 7.37 -37.83
N ILE A 75 -27.68 6.27 -38.57
CA ILE A 75 -27.51 4.93 -37.98
C ILE A 75 -26.16 4.86 -37.26
N LEU A 76 -25.10 5.41 -37.84
CA LEU A 76 -23.78 5.47 -37.22
C LEU A 76 -23.80 6.31 -35.93
N LEU A 77 -24.42 7.49 -35.96
CA LEU A 77 -24.56 8.36 -34.79
C LEU A 77 -25.39 7.71 -33.68
N LYS A 78 -26.50 7.04 -34.01
CA LYS A 78 -27.31 6.28 -33.05
C LYS A 78 -26.51 5.13 -32.44
N ARG A 79 -25.70 4.41 -33.23
CA ARG A 79 -24.82 3.34 -32.74
C ARG A 79 -23.72 3.87 -31.83
N LEU A 80 -23.09 4.99 -32.18
CA LEU A 80 -22.07 5.65 -31.35
C LEU A 80 -22.67 6.16 -30.03
N ALA A 81 -23.84 6.81 -30.08
CA ALA A 81 -24.55 7.27 -28.89
C ALA A 81 -24.91 6.09 -27.97
N SER A 82 -25.44 5.00 -28.52
CA SER A 82 -25.71 3.76 -27.76
C SER A 82 -24.43 3.16 -27.16
N ALA A 83 -23.33 3.09 -27.92
CA ALA A 83 -22.06 2.57 -27.41
C ALA A 83 -21.52 3.42 -26.25
N ILE A 84 -21.57 4.75 -26.36
CA ILE A 84 -21.18 5.67 -25.29
C ILE A 84 -22.08 5.48 -24.06
N PHE A 85 -23.40 5.33 -24.25
CA PHE A 85 -24.35 5.09 -23.18
C PHE A 85 -24.08 3.78 -22.44
N PHE A 86 -23.83 2.68 -23.16
CA PHE A 86 -23.47 1.40 -22.55
C PHE A 86 -22.11 1.44 -21.84
N LEU A 87 -21.13 2.16 -22.38
CA LEU A 87 -19.83 2.37 -21.73
C LEU A 87 -19.98 3.17 -20.43
N ALA A 88 -20.80 4.22 -20.44
CA ALA A 88 -21.13 5.02 -19.27
C ALA A 88 -21.85 4.18 -18.20
N LEU A 89 -22.86 3.40 -18.56
CA LEU A 89 -23.57 2.50 -17.64
C LEU A 89 -22.62 1.44 -17.02
N ALA A 90 -21.76 0.83 -17.83
CA ALA A 90 -20.77 -0.13 -17.34
C ALA A 90 -19.79 0.51 -16.35
N SER A 91 -19.35 1.75 -16.62
CA SER A 91 -18.47 2.51 -15.72
C SER A 91 -19.15 2.85 -14.39
N MET A 92 -20.44 3.22 -14.41
CA MET A 92 -21.22 3.50 -13.21
C MET A 92 -21.45 2.24 -12.37
N ALA A 93 -21.82 1.12 -13.00
CA ALA A 93 -21.99 -0.15 -12.30
C ALA A 93 -20.68 -0.64 -11.66
N HIS A 94 -19.56 -0.44 -12.33
CA HIS A 94 -18.24 -0.77 -11.78
C HIS A 94 -17.87 0.13 -10.58
N ALA A 95 -18.08 1.44 -10.69
CA ALA A 95 -17.84 2.39 -9.60
C ALA A 95 -18.71 2.08 -8.37
N GLN A 96 -19.99 1.75 -8.58
CA GLN A 96 -20.90 1.39 -7.51
C GLN A 96 -20.47 0.09 -6.81
N ARG A 97 -20.03 -0.92 -7.56
CA ARG A 97 -19.50 -2.16 -6.99
C ARG A 97 -18.22 -1.93 -6.18
N LEU A 98 -17.31 -1.10 -6.67
CA LEU A 98 -16.09 -0.73 -5.94
C LEU A 98 -16.41 -0.02 -4.63
N SER A 99 -17.29 0.98 -4.66
CA SER A 99 -17.75 1.71 -3.47
C SER A 99 -18.40 0.77 -2.44
N GLN A 100 -19.28 -0.14 -2.88
CA GLN A 100 -19.89 -1.16 -2.02
C GLN A 100 -18.83 -2.05 -1.34
N THR A 101 -17.84 -2.55 -2.09
CA THR A 101 -16.79 -3.41 -1.51
C THR A 101 -15.87 -2.69 -0.51
N VAL A 102 -15.64 -1.37 -0.66
CA VAL A 102 -14.91 -0.59 0.36
C VAL A 102 -15.71 -0.53 1.65
N ASP A 103 -16.97 -0.15 1.54
CA ASP A 103 -17.88 -0.01 2.67
C ASP A 103 -18.03 -1.35 3.42
N GLU A 104 -18.10 -2.47 2.69
CA GLU A 104 -18.11 -3.82 3.28
C GLU A 104 -16.80 -4.15 4.03
N ASN A 105 -15.63 -3.91 3.43
CA ASN A 105 -14.36 -4.19 4.10
C ASN A 105 -14.17 -3.32 5.36
N GLN A 106 -14.53 -2.03 5.29
CA GLN A 106 -14.49 -1.14 6.45
C GLN A 106 -15.45 -1.60 7.54
N LYS A 107 -16.69 -1.99 7.21
CA LYS A 107 -17.66 -2.53 8.19
C LYS A 107 -17.14 -3.79 8.89
N ILE A 108 -16.50 -4.69 8.15
CA ILE A 108 -15.91 -5.92 8.73
C ILE A 108 -14.76 -5.56 9.67
N ILE A 109 -13.84 -4.70 9.26
CA ILE A 109 -12.71 -4.27 10.11
C ILE A 109 -13.21 -3.48 11.32
N GLN A 110 -14.20 -2.61 11.15
CA GLN A 110 -14.84 -1.84 12.21
C GLN A 110 -15.38 -2.76 13.30
N LYS A 111 -16.14 -3.80 12.92
CA LYS A 111 -16.67 -4.77 13.88
C LYS A 111 -15.58 -5.44 14.72
N ILE A 112 -14.40 -5.68 14.14
CA ILE A 112 -13.24 -6.23 14.87
C ILE A 112 -12.64 -5.16 15.80
N LEU A 113 -12.47 -3.93 15.31
CA LEU A 113 -11.87 -2.82 16.06
C LEU A 113 -12.77 -2.28 17.18
N GLU A 114 -14.08 -2.47 17.09
CA GLU A 114 -15.05 -2.09 18.13
C GLU A 114 -15.12 -3.09 19.28
N ALA A 115 -14.61 -4.32 19.09
CA ALA A 115 -14.50 -5.30 20.17
C ALA A 115 -13.57 -4.80 21.30
N SER A 116 -13.75 -5.36 22.49
CA SER A 116 -12.85 -5.10 23.61
C SER A 116 -11.47 -5.72 23.32
N GLU A 117 -10.39 -5.14 23.88
CA GLU A 117 -9.04 -5.70 23.74
C GLU A 117 -8.95 -7.16 24.23
N ALA A 118 -9.73 -7.55 25.24
CA ALA A 118 -9.76 -8.91 25.74
C ALA A 118 -10.34 -9.89 24.70
N ASP A 119 -11.36 -9.47 23.96
CA ASP A 119 -12.12 -10.32 23.02
C ASP A 119 -11.49 -10.40 21.62
N ILE A 120 -10.51 -9.54 21.30
CA ILE A 120 -9.84 -9.55 20.01
C ILE A 120 -8.90 -10.78 19.89
N ASP A 121 -9.19 -11.64 18.92
CA ASP A 121 -8.27 -12.63 18.37
C ASP A 121 -7.54 -12.06 17.14
N LEU A 122 -6.25 -11.76 17.32
CA LEU A 122 -5.39 -11.20 16.27
C LEU A 122 -5.19 -12.16 15.08
N SER A 123 -5.18 -13.46 15.31
CA SER A 123 -5.00 -14.45 14.24
C SER A 123 -6.24 -14.52 13.35
N LYS A 124 -7.43 -14.50 13.95
CA LYS A 124 -8.69 -14.40 13.21
C LYS A 124 -8.80 -13.09 12.45
N ALA A 125 -8.45 -11.96 13.08
CA ALA A 125 -8.46 -10.65 12.44
C ALA A 125 -7.55 -10.62 11.20
N LYS A 126 -6.32 -11.12 11.32
CA LYS A 126 -5.37 -11.21 10.19
C LYS A 126 -5.93 -12.05 9.04
N LEU A 127 -6.52 -13.21 9.33
CA LEU A 127 -7.04 -14.10 8.30
C LEU A 127 -8.28 -13.54 7.59
N VAL A 128 -9.14 -12.82 8.33
CA VAL A 128 -10.27 -12.09 7.75
C VAL A 128 -9.78 -10.98 6.82
N ILE A 129 -8.77 -10.21 7.23
CA ILE A 129 -8.13 -9.19 6.38
C ILE A 129 -7.48 -9.84 5.16
N ASP A 130 -6.77 -10.95 5.32
CA ASP A 130 -6.12 -11.69 4.23
C ASP A 130 -7.14 -12.15 3.18
N ARG A 131 -8.32 -12.59 3.62
CA ARG A 131 -9.42 -13.01 2.73
C ARG A 131 -9.96 -11.88 1.85
N MET A 132 -9.82 -10.62 2.27
CA MET A 132 -10.23 -9.46 1.46
C MET A 132 -9.35 -9.29 0.21
N MET A 133 -8.11 -9.79 0.24
CA MET A 133 -7.16 -9.74 -0.87
C MET A 133 -7.08 -11.07 -1.63
N ASP A 134 -7.31 -12.18 -0.94
CA ASP A 134 -7.34 -13.52 -1.50
C ASP A 134 -8.54 -14.31 -0.96
N PRO A 135 -9.68 -14.35 -1.70
CA PRO A 135 -10.88 -15.05 -1.25
C PRO A 135 -10.70 -16.54 -0.99
N SER A 136 -9.61 -17.16 -1.49
CA SER A 136 -9.29 -18.57 -1.25
C SER A 136 -8.74 -18.85 0.16
N VAL A 137 -8.44 -17.81 0.95
CA VAL A 137 -7.99 -17.97 2.34
C VAL A 137 -9.08 -18.67 3.15
N ASP A 138 -8.77 -19.85 3.68
CA ASP A 138 -9.62 -20.57 4.63
C ASP A 138 -9.24 -20.20 6.07
N VAL A 139 -10.02 -19.30 6.68
CA VAL A 139 -9.84 -18.80 8.04
C VAL A 139 -9.89 -19.95 9.05
N ASP A 140 -10.91 -20.82 8.98
CA ASP A 140 -11.13 -21.83 10.02
C ASP A 140 -10.08 -22.93 9.94
N ALA A 141 -9.76 -23.40 8.72
CA ALA A 141 -8.67 -24.36 8.53
C ALA A 141 -7.31 -23.79 8.95
N THR A 142 -7.05 -22.51 8.68
CA THR A 142 -5.78 -21.88 9.08
C THR A 142 -5.70 -21.68 10.60
N LEU A 143 -6.80 -21.35 11.27
CA LEU A 143 -6.83 -21.28 12.74
C LEU A 143 -6.58 -22.65 13.36
N ALA A 144 -7.21 -23.71 12.85
CA ALA A 144 -6.97 -25.08 13.29
C ALA A 144 -5.50 -25.49 13.10
N GLN A 145 -4.89 -25.13 11.96
CA GLN A 145 -3.46 -25.35 11.72
C GLN A 145 -2.58 -24.66 12.78
N LEU A 146 -2.89 -23.42 13.17
CA LEU A 146 -2.14 -22.71 14.22
C LEU A 146 -2.31 -23.36 15.60
N ASP A 147 -3.52 -23.87 15.90
CA ASP A 147 -3.80 -24.58 17.14
C ASP A 147 -3.04 -25.91 17.23
N ASP A 148 -3.00 -26.66 16.12
CA ASP A 148 -2.23 -27.90 16.02
C ASP A 148 -0.73 -27.66 16.21
N MET A 149 -0.18 -26.63 15.57
CA MET A 149 1.22 -26.21 15.76
C MET A 149 1.50 -25.86 17.23
N ALA A 150 0.65 -25.05 17.86
CA ALA A 150 0.81 -24.68 19.26
C ALA A 150 0.67 -25.89 20.20
N GLN A 151 -0.24 -26.83 19.90
CA GLN A 151 -0.39 -28.08 20.65
C GLN A 151 0.86 -28.96 20.52
N GLY A 152 1.44 -29.07 19.33
CA GLY A 152 2.69 -29.78 19.09
C GLY A 152 3.84 -29.25 19.95
N ILE A 153 4.02 -27.92 19.97
CA ILE A 153 5.03 -27.27 20.83
C ILE A 153 4.76 -27.54 22.31
N ARG A 154 3.49 -27.44 22.74
CA ARG A 154 3.11 -27.68 24.15
C ARG A 154 3.40 -29.11 24.59
N LYS A 155 3.13 -30.12 23.76
CA LYS A 155 3.39 -31.53 24.05
C LYS A 155 4.87 -31.84 24.26
N ALA A 156 5.75 -31.07 23.62
CA ALA A 156 7.19 -31.25 23.76
C ALA A 156 7.81 -30.52 24.96
N LEU A 157 7.04 -29.67 25.64
CA LEU A 157 7.49 -28.95 26.81
C LEU A 157 7.17 -29.74 28.09
N PRO A 158 8.07 -29.71 29.11
CA PRO A 158 7.73 -30.27 30.41
C PRO A 158 6.56 -29.49 31.04
N ALA A 159 5.77 -30.18 31.87
CA ALA A 159 4.71 -29.54 32.64
C ALA A 159 5.30 -28.40 33.50
N GLY A 160 4.61 -27.24 33.54
CA GLY A 160 5.07 -26.08 34.29
C GLY A 160 6.29 -25.35 33.68
N ALA A 161 6.61 -25.56 32.40
CA ALA A 161 7.69 -24.83 31.73
C ALA A 161 7.56 -23.31 31.91
N SER A 162 8.69 -22.65 32.23
CA SER A 162 8.75 -21.20 32.38
C SER A 162 8.43 -20.49 31.06
N LYS A 163 7.95 -19.23 31.12
CA LYS A 163 7.67 -18.41 29.93
C LYS A 163 8.90 -18.28 29.03
N ARG A 164 10.11 -18.22 29.61
CA ARG A 164 11.35 -18.23 28.84
C ARG A 164 11.58 -19.55 28.09
N ARG A 165 11.33 -20.70 28.74
CA ARG A 165 11.47 -22.01 28.08
C ARG A 165 10.43 -22.20 26.97
N ILE A 166 9.21 -21.71 27.16
CA ILE A 166 8.16 -21.67 26.14
C ILE A 166 8.61 -20.81 24.95
N LEU A 167 9.15 -19.61 25.20
CA LEU A 167 9.69 -18.74 24.16
C LEU A 167 10.81 -19.42 23.37
N ASP A 168 11.77 -20.05 24.05
CA ASP A 168 12.88 -20.73 23.38
C ASP A 168 12.41 -21.94 22.55
N ALA A 169 11.39 -22.68 23.02
CA ALA A 169 10.77 -23.75 22.23
C ALA A 169 10.01 -23.22 21.00
N LEU A 170 9.32 -22.09 21.12
CA LEU A 170 8.68 -21.44 19.98
C LEU A 170 9.71 -20.99 18.93
N ARG A 171 10.81 -20.36 19.37
CA ARG A 171 11.92 -19.95 18.50
C ARG A 171 12.54 -21.14 17.80
N PHE A 172 12.79 -22.23 18.55
CA PHE A 172 13.32 -23.47 18.00
C PHE A 172 12.36 -24.08 16.96
N HIS A 173 11.07 -24.15 17.26
CA HIS A 173 10.05 -24.67 16.36
C HIS A 173 10.01 -23.91 15.03
N ILE A 174 10.02 -22.58 15.07
CA ILE A 174 9.89 -21.75 13.87
C ILE A 174 11.19 -21.75 13.05
N TYR A 175 12.35 -21.54 13.70
CA TYR A 175 13.58 -21.14 12.99
C TYR A 175 14.67 -22.21 12.90
N GLN A 176 14.50 -23.37 13.54
CA GLN A 176 15.48 -24.46 13.47
C GLN A 176 14.84 -25.71 12.86
N PRO A 177 15.57 -26.51 12.06
CA PRO A 177 15.09 -27.82 11.65
C PRO A 177 14.82 -28.70 12.88
N ASN A 178 13.59 -29.18 13.02
CA ASN A 178 13.18 -30.09 14.10
C ASN A 178 12.05 -31.02 13.66
N GLU A 179 11.69 -31.99 14.48
CA GLU A 179 10.66 -32.97 14.12
C GLU A 179 9.26 -32.35 14.01
N TRP A 180 8.96 -31.31 14.77
CA TRP A 180 7.65 -30.65 14.80
C TRP A 180 7.41 -29.76 13.59
N ASN A 181 8.47 -29.39 12.86
CA ASN A 181 8.40 -28.68 11.59
C ASN A 181 8.92 -29.51 10.42
N GLU A 182 8.87 -30.84 10.48
CA GLU A 182 9.31 -31.71 9.36
C GLU A 182 10.73 -31.39 8.86
N ARG A 183 11.61 -30.92 9.76
CA ARG A 183 12.97 -30.45 9.45
C ARG A 183 13.04 -29.31 8.43
N ARG A 184 11.96 -28.55 8.24
CA ARG A 184 11.87 -27.44 7.30
C ARG A 184 11.54 -26.13 8.04
N PRO A 185 12.54 -25.37 8.50
CA PRO A 185 12.28 -24.14 9.25
C PRO A 185 11.60 -23.07 8.39
N PHE A 186 10.86 -22.19 9.05
CA PHE A 186 10.37 -20.96 8.48
C PHE A 186 11.50 -19.94 8.35
N GLN A 187 11.54 -19.25 7.22
CA GLN A 187 12.68 -18.43 6.82
C GLN A 187 12.23 -17.12 6.19
N TYR A 188 13.18 -16.18 6.11
CA TYR A 188 13.00 -14.95 5.38
C TYR A 188 12.96 -15.23 3.87
N ASP A 189 12.03 -14.58 3.18
CA ASP A 189 11.89 -14.68 1.73
C ASP A 189 12.94 -13.80 1.04
N LEU A 190 14.04 -14.42 0.63
CA LEU A 190 15.11 -13.75 -0.11
C LEU A 190 14.76 -13.48 -1.58
N GLU A 191 13.69 -14.09 -2.10
CA GLU A 191 13.19 -13.84 -3.47
C GLU A 191 12.30 -12.59 -3.51
N ASP A 192 11.62 -12.27 -2.40
CA ASP A 192 10.89 -11.02 -2.19
C ASP A 192 11.31 -10.29 -0.90
N PRO A 193 12.57 -9.84 -0.80
CA PRO A 193 13.14 -9.33 0.45
C PRO A 193 12.57 -7.97 0.87
N PHE A 194 11.68 -7.36 0.10
CA PHE A 194 11.01 -6.12 0.46
C PHE A 194 9.48 -6.29 0.46
N GLY A 195 8.96 -7.53 0.43
CA GLY A 195 7.52 -7.79 0.43
C GLY A 195 6.77 -7.04 -0.68
N ARG A 196 7.30 -6.98 -1.89
CA ARG A 196 6.64 -6.30 -3.02
C ARG A 196 5.45 -7.09 -3.55
N VAL A 197 5.45 -8.40 -3.34
CA VAL A 197 4.39 -9.31 -3.74
C VAL A 197 3.40 -9.43 -2.58
N ILE A 198 2.18 -8.90 -2.74
CA ILE A 198 1.14 -8.91 -1.70
C ILE A 198 0.89 -10.33 -1.16
N LYS A 199 0.85 -11.33 -2.05
CA LYS A 199 0.67 -12.74 -1.67
C LYS A 199 1.70 -13.21 -0.64
N ASN A 200 2.94 -12.71 -0.66
CA ASN A 200 3.99 -13.15 0.26
C ASN A 200 3.84 -12.52 1.67
N LYS A 201 2.93 -11.56 1.85
CA LYS A 201 2.55 -10.98 3.17
C LYS A 201 1.37 -11.70 3.84
N LEU A 202 0.65 -12.56 3.11
CA LEU A 202 -0.51 -13.30 3.65
C LEU A 202 -0.05 -14.45 4.54
N LEU A 203 -0.77 -14.68 5.65
CA LEU A 203 -0.39 -15.69 6.64
C LEU A 203 -0.49 -17.10 6.06
N SER A 204 -1.56 -17.41 5.34
CA SER A 204 -1.79 -18.71 4.70
C SER A 204 -0.66 -19.08 3.72
N ASN A 205 -0.16 -18.10 2.98
CA ASN A 205 0.94 -18.29 2.05
C ASN A 205 2.25 -18.51 2.79
N TYR A 206 2.51 -17.78 3.88
CA TYR A 206 3.69 -18.01 4.71
C TYR A 206 3.68 -19.39 5.37
N LEU A 207 2.53 -19.85 5.88
CA LEU A 207 2.36 -21.20 6.44
C LEU A 207 2.69 -22.30 5.42
N ARG A 208 2.25 -22.12 4.16
CA ARG A 208 2.49 -23.08 3.07
C ARG A 208 3.91 -23.03 2.51
N SER A 209 4.42 -21.82 2.23
CA SER A 209 5.74 -21.63 1.59
C SER A 209 6.89 -21.77 2.58
N ARG A 210 6.63 -21.47 3.87
CA ARG A 210 7.62 -21.25 4.93
C ARG A 210 8.65 -20.16 4.61
N LYS A 211 8.33 -19.28 3.65
CA LYS A 211 9.09 -18.08 3.28
C LYS A 211 8.23 -16.85 3.55
N GLY A 212 8.68 -15.99 4.46
CA GLY A 212 7.92 -14.83 4.93
C GLY A 212 8.74 -13.55 4.93
N ASN A 213 8.14 -12.46 5.39
CA ASN A 213 8.78 -11.16 5.47
C ASN A 213 8.45 -10.47 6.81
N CYS A 214 8.88 -9.23 6.98
CA CYS A 214 8.62 -8.45 8.19
C CYS A 214 7.14 -8.20 8.48
N VAL A 215 6.20 -8.55 7.62
CA VAL A 215 4.76 -8.54 7.94
C VAL A 215 4.32 -9.91 8.46
N SER A 216 4.56 -10.98 7.69
CA SER A 216 4.04 -12.30 8.02
C SER A 216 4.79 -12.99 9.17
N MET A 217 6.10 -12.76 9.30
CA MET A 217 6.94 -13.44 10.30
C MET A 217 6.65 -13.02 11.74
N PRO A 218 6.57 -11.70 12.10
CA PRO A 218 6.18 -11.30 13.44
C PRO A 218 4.80 -11.81 13.83
N LEU A 219 3.85 -11.82 12.88
CA LEU A 219 2.48 -12.21 13.12
C LEU A 219 2.34 -13.70 13.43
N LEU A 220 2.97 -14.59 12.66
CA LEU A 220 3.00 -16.01 13.00
C LEU A 220 3.59 -16.25 14.40
N PHE A 221 4.68 -15.55 14.72
CA PHE A 221 5.34 -15.66 16.02
C PHE A 221 4.40 -15.24 17.16
N ILE A 222 3.69 -14.12 17.02
CA ILE A 222 2.70 -13.65 17.98
C ILE A 222 1.55 -14.65 18.11
N PHE A 223 1.00 -15.13 17.00
CA PHE A 223 -0.19 -16.00 17.01
C PHE A 223 0.07 -17.34 17.71
N LEU A 224 1.24 -17.93 17.49
CA LEU A 224 1.66 -19.15 18.18
C LEU A 224 2.03 -18.86 19.63
N GLY A 225 2.76 -17.78 19.90
CA GLY A 225 3.18 -17.45 21.26
C GLY A 225 2.01 -17.09 22.18
N GLN A 226 1.01 -16.36 21.70
CA GLN A 226 -0.21 -16.07 22.47
C GLN A 226 -0.99 -17.35 22.80
N ARG A 227 -1.10 -18.30 21.85
CA ARG A 227 -1.68 -19.64 22.10
C ARG A 227 -0.90 -20.46 23.13
N LEU A 228 0.40 -20.19 23.27
CA LEU A 228 1.27 -20.78 24.28
C LEU A 228 1.28 -19.99 25.60
N GLY A 229 0.49 -18.91 25.69
CA GLY A 229 0.38 -18.06 26.87
C GLY A 229 1.55 -17.10 27.08
N LEU A 230 2.29 -16.75 26.03
CA LEU A 230 3.29 -15.68 26.07
C LEU A 230 2.62 -14.31 25.91
N ASP A 231 3.10 -13.31 26.65
CA ASP A 231 2.73 -11.91 26.44
C ASP A 231 3.60 -11.32 25.32
N LEU A 232 3.07 -11.35 24.10
CA LEU A 232 3.72 -10.86 22.89
C LEU A 232 2.86 -9.76 22.25
N SER A 233 3.53 -8.66 21.89
CA SER A 233 2.92 -7.54 21.17
C SER A 233 3.66 -7.28 19.87
N LEU A 234 2.93 -6.81 18.86
CA LEU A 234 3.53 -6.24 17.67
C LEU A 234 4.20 -4.91 18.03
N ALA A 235 5.30 -4.57 17.38
CA ALA A 235 5.96 -3.29 17.51
C ALA A 235 6.51 -2.83 16.16
N ALA A 236 6.68 -1.52 16.00
CA ALA A 236 7.16 -0.93 14.75
C ALA A 236 8.49 -0.19 14.93
N ALA A 237 9.30 -0.26 13.88
CA ALA A 237 10.37 0.67 13.55
C ALA A 237 10.05 1.24 12.14
N PRO A 238 10.75 2.28 11.65
CA PRO A 238 10.52 2.80 10.31
C PRO A 238 10.46 1.67 9.27
N ASN A 239 9.31 1.55 8.59
CA ASN A 239 9.01 0.58 7.54
C ASN A 239 9.19 -0.92 7.93
N HIS A 240 9.16 -1.25 9.22
CA HIS A 240 9.46 -2.58 9.73
C HIS A 240 8.60 -2.95 10.95
N LEU A 241 8.09 -4.18 10.98
CA LEU A 241 7.42 -4.73 12.15
C LEU A 241 8.28 -5.82 12.79
N PHE A 242 8.26 -5.85 14.10
CA PHE A 242 8.94 -6.85 14.93
C PHE A 242 8.07 -7.18 16.15
N VAL A 243 8.59 -8.02 17.06
CA VAL A 243 7.85 -8.48 18.24
C VAL A 243 8.48 -7.93 19.51
N GLN A 244 7.66 -7.51 20.47
CA GLN A 244 8.09 -7.32 21.85
C GLN A 244 7.50 -8.42 22.73
N TRP A 245 8.35 -8.99 23.58
CA TRP A 245 7.97 -9.98 24.59
C TRP A 245 8.08 -9.37 25.98
N ARG A 246 7.05 -9.54 26.79
CA ARG A 246 7.08 -9.22 28.21
C ARG A 246 7.37 -10.48 29.02
N ASP A 247 8.42 -10.44 29.84
CA ASP A 247 8.73 -11.53 30.75
C ASP A 247 7.83 -11.53 32.00
N SER A 248 8.04 -12.50 32.89
CA SER A 248 7.28 -12.64 34.13
C SER A 248 7.46 -11.47 35.10
N ASP A 249 8.56 -10.71 34.96
CA ASP A 249 8.91 -9.58 35.82
C ASP A 249 8.40 -8.26 35.22
N GLY A 250 7.68 -8.33 34.09
CA GLY A 250 7.11 -7.18 33.39
C GLY A 250 8.09 -6.49 32.43
N LYS A 251 9.32 -6.98 32.30
CA LYS A 251 10.35 -6.38 31.45
C LYS A 251 10.12 -6.72 29.98
N LEU A 252 10.26 -5.71 29.14
CA LEU A 252 10.10 -5.82 27.69
C LEU A 252 11.42 -6.14 26.99
N TYR A 253 11.34 -7.02 26.00
CA TYR A 253 12.45 -7.38 25.12
C TYR A 253 12.01 -7.36 23.67
N ASN A 254 12.80 -6.75 22.80
CA ASN A 254 12.57 -6.84 21.36
C ASN A 254 13.09 -8.17 20.81
N LEU A 255 12.32 -8.78 19.92
CA LEU A 255 12.62 -10.01 19.21
C LEU A 255 12.54 -9.73 17.70
N GLU A 256 13.68 -9.83 17.01
CA GLU A 256 13.75 -9.64 15.56
C GLU A 256 13.38 -10.94 14.82
N THR A 257 12.10 -11.09 14.52
CA THR A 257 11.53 -12.31 13.90
C THR A 257 11.96 -12.53 12.45
N THR A 258 12.47 -11.51 11.74
CA THR A 258 13.10 -11.73 10.43
C THR A 258 14.54 -12.22 10.53
N SER A 259 15.08 -12.32 11.76
CA SER A 259 16.42 -12.84 12.06
C SER A 259 16.36 -13.85 13.22
N GLY A 260 15.43 -14.80 13.15
CA GLY A 260 15.36 -15.92 14.10
C GLY A 260 14.80 -15.56 15.48
N ALA A 261 14.06 -14.46 15.60
CA ALA A 261 13.57 -13.90 16.86
C ALA A 261 14.70 -13.73 17.87
N GLY A 262 15.83 -13.19 17.41
CA GLY A 262 16.95 -12.83 18.27
C GLY A 262 16.60 -11.62 19.15
N PHE A 263 17.07 -11.63 20.40
CA PHE A 263 16.98 -10.49 21.30
C PHE A 263 17.75 -9.30 20.71
N THR A 264 17.08 -8.16 20.54
CA THR A 264 17.69 -6.95 19.98
C THR A 264 17.51 -5.75 20.90
N ARG A 265 18.50 -4.86 20.92
CA ARG A 265 18.49 -3.65 21.76
C ARG A 265 17.90 -2.49 20.97
N ASP A 266 17.20 -1.58 21.63
CA ASP A 266 16.71 -0.35 21.00
C ASP A 266 17.82 0.43 20.29
N ALA A 267 19.01 0.52 20.91
CA ALA A 267 20.16 1.17 20.30
C ALA A 267 20.56 0.55 18.95
N TRP A 268 20.46 -0.78 18.82
CA TRP A 268 20.71 -1.47 17.56
C TRP A 268 19.62 -1.19 16.53
N LEU A 269 18.34 -1.26 16.93
CA LEU A 269 17.22 -0.92 16.04
C LEU A 269 17.31 0.53 15.53
N ARG A 270 17.69 1.48 16.39
CA ARG A 270 17.91 2.89 16.04
C ARG A 270 19.10 3.10 15.11
N GLN A 271 20.13 2.26 15.21
CA GLN A 271 21.27 2.29 14.28
C GLN A 271 20.88 1.80 12.89
N GLN A 272 20.04 0.77 12.80
CA GLN A 272 19.60 0.18 11.52
C GLN A 272 18.50 1.02 10.85
N SER A 273 17.58 1.56 11.64
CA SER A 273 16.49 2.41 11.18
C SER A 273 16.49 3.69 12.01
N PRO A 274 17.15 4.76 11.54
CA PRO A 274 17.23 6.02 12.28
C PRO A 274 15.84 6.55 12.67
N MET A 275 15.70 6.93 13.93
CA MET A 275 14.47 7.45 14.54
C MET A 275 14.81 8.66 15.40
N THR A 276 13.97 9.69 15.31
CA THR A 276 14.07 10.87 16.18
C THR A 276 13.59 10.55 17.59
N ASP A 277 14.07 11.26 18.59
CA ASP A 277 13.54 11.12 19.96
C ASP A 277 12.07 11.55 20.05
N ILE A 278 11.64 12.47 19.18
CA ILE A 278 10.22 12.86 19.04
C ILE A 278 9.38 11.65 18.60
N ALA A 279 9.87 10.82 17.67
CA ALA A 279 9.18 9.62 17.21
C ALA A 279 9.00 8.56 18.31
N LEU A 280 9.97 8.47 19.22
CA LEU A 280 9.85 7.60 20.38
C LEU A 280 8.85 8.17 21.39
N LYS A 281 8.94 9.47 21.67
CA LYS A 281 8.06 10.16 22.63
C LYS A 281 6.60 10.19 22.16
N SER A 282 6.36 10.35 20.87
CA SER A 282 5.02 10.33 20.27
C SER A 282 4.42 8.92 20.20
N GLY A 283 5.23 7.89 20.46
CA GLY A 283 4.79 6.51 20.48
C GLY A 283 4.55 5.93 19.08
N ILE A 284 5.19 6.44 18.03
CA ILE A 284 5.05 5.84 16.69
C ILE A 284 6.01 4.65 16.48
N TYR A 285 7.06 4.50 17.31
CA TYR A 285 8.03 3.39 17.22
C TYR A 285 8.47 2.84 18.60
N LEU A 286 9.06 1.63 18.58
CA LEU A 286 9.74 0.94 19.68
C LEU A 286 8.92 0.70 20.96
N ARG A 287 7.61 0.56 20.82
CA ARG A 287 6.71 0.25 21.94
C ARG A 287 5.75 -0.87 21.56
N PRO A 288 5.12 -1.54 22.56
CA PRO A 288 4.15 -2.56 22.25
C PRO A 288 2.88 -1.88 21.72
N MET A 289 2.34 -2.45 20.66
CA MET A 289 1.03 -2.09 20.13
C MET A 289 -0.06 -2.78 20.94
N SER A 290 -1.16 -2.07 21.17
CA SER A 290 -2.47 -2.68 21.51
C SER A 290 -2.93 -3.60 20.39
N LYS A 291 -3.93 -4.46 20.65
CA LYS A 291 -4.45 -5.34 19.60
C LYS A 291 -5.14 -4.54 18.50
N LYS A 292 -5.81 -3.43 18.83
CA LYS A 292 -6.41 -2.53 17.83
C LYS A 292 -5.36 -1.89 16.94
N GLU A 293 -4.24 -1.42 17.51
CA GLU A 293 -3.11 -0.91 16.72
C GLU A 293 -2.49 -2.00 15.85
N ALA A 294 -2.35 -3.23 16.37
CA ALA A 294 -1.87 -4.35 15.57
C ALA A 294 -2.81 -4.67 14.39
N ILE A 295 -4.13 -4.58 14.57
CA ILE A 295 -5.10 -4.74 13.47
C ILE A 295 -4.94 -3.64 12.42
N VAL A 296 -4.73 -2.38 12.84
CA VAL A 296 -4.44 -1.28 11.91
C VAL A 296 -3.17 -1.56 11.10
N ALA A 297 -2.09 -2.03 11.76
CA ALA A 297 -0.86 -2.44 11.08
C ALA A 297 -1.08 -3.63 10.11
N MET A 298 -1.93 -4.60 10.46
CA MET A 298 -2.29 -5.71 9.55
C MET A 298 -3.01 -5.22 8.29
N ALA A 299 -3.92 -4.24 8.45
CA ALA A 299 -4.67 -3.63 7.37
C ALA A 299 -3.81 -2.81 6.40
N GLU A 300 -2.54 -2.53 6.73
CA GLU A 300 -1.58 -1.95 5.79
C GLU A 300 -1.39 -2.81 4.53
N THR A 301 -1.44 -4.14 4.67
CA THR A 301 -1.34 -5.04 3.51
C THR A 301 -2.51 -4.85 2.55
N LEU A 302 -3.70 -4.54 3.08
CA LEU A 302 -4.88 -4.24 2.28
C LEU A 302 -4.78 -2.87 1.58
N MET A 303 -4.21 -1.86 2.25
CA MET A 303 -3.91 -0.58 1.61
C MET A 303 -2.91 -0.74 0.46
N ALA A 304 -1.83 -1.51 0.67
CA ALA A 304 -0.86 -1.83 -0.38
C ALA A 304 -1.50 -2.63 -1.53
N PHE A 305 -2.51 -3.45 -1.25
CA PHE A 305 -3.29 -4.13 -2.28
C PHE A 305 -4.09 -3.13 -3.13
N TYR A 306 -4.80 -2.17 -2.53
CA TYR A 306 -5.51 -1.12 -3.28
C TYR A 306 -4.56 -0.24 -4.10
N GLU A 307 -3.38 0.10 -3.56
CA GLU A 307 -2.34 0.80 -4.31
C GLU A 307 -1.94 0.00 -5.57
N LYS A 308 -1.69 -1.31 -5.43
CA LYS A 308 -1.32 -2.20 -6.55
C LYS A 308 -2.42 -2.32 -7.62
N GLN A 309 -3.68 -2.24 -7.21
CA GLN A 309 -4.83 -2.23 -8.11
C GLN A 309 -5.06 -0.87 -8.77
N ASN A 310 -4.25 0.15 -8.44
CA ASN A 310 -4.41 1.53 -8.88
C ASN A 310 -5.80 2.09 -8.52
N GLU A 311 -6.27 1.79 -7.30
CA GLU A 311 -7.56 2.21 -6.74
C GLU A 311 -7.35 3.30 -5.65
N PRO A 312 -6.91 4.51 -6.00
CA PRO A 312 -6.39 5.47 -5.01
C PRO A 312 -7.47 6.05 -4.09
N TYR A 313 -8.73 6.09 -4.51
CA TYR A 313 -9.84 6.48 -3.63
C TYR A 313 -10.09 5.43 -2.54
N ARG A 314 -10.11 4.14 -2.90
CA ARG A 314 -10.27 3.04 -1.93
C ARG A 314 -9.11 3.01 -0.94
N HIS A 315 -7.90 3.27 -1.45
CA HIS A 315 -6.69 3.41 -0.65
C HIS A 315 -6.80 4.57 0.34
N ALA A 316 -7.19 5.76 -0.10
CA ALA A 316 -7.35 6.93 0.75
C ALA A 316 -8.45 6.75 1.80
N GLU A 317 -9.61 6.20 1.41
CA GLU A 317 -10.74 5.96 2.31
C GLU A 317 -10.39 4.94 3.40
N MET A 318 -9.70 3.85 3.05
CA MET A 318 -9.23 2.87 4.03
C MET A 318 -8.22 3.50 4.99
N ALA A 319 -7.26 4.28 4.50
CA ALA A 319 -6.28 4.96 5.35
C ALA A 319 -6.96 5.94 6.32
N GLN A 320 -7.90 6.76 5.85
CA GLN A 320 -8.68 7.67 6.70
C GLN A 320 -9.53 6.92 7.74
N PHE A 321 -10.14 5.82 7.34
CA PHE A 321 -10.92 4.96 8.23
C PHE A 321 -10.05 4.41 9.37
N LEU A 322 -8.88 3.85 9.07
CA LEU A 322 -7.96 3.29 10.06
C LEU A 322 -7.41 4.36 11.02
N LEU A 323 -7.16 5.58 10.53
CA LEU A 323 -6.73 6.71 11.36
C LEU A 323 -7.76 7.16 12.41
N LYS A 324 -9.02 6.75 12.30
CA LYS A 324 -10.03 6.95 13.37
C LYS A 324 -9.75 6.08 14.59
N TYR A 325 -9.12 4.92 14.40
CA TYR A 325 -8.82 3.94 15.46
C TYR A 325 -7.38 4.00 15.95
N SER A 326 -6.44 4.40 15.08
CA SER A 326 -5.06 4.68 15.46
C SER A 326 -4.61 6.03 14.86
N PRO A 327 -4.92 7.16 15.52
CA PRO A 327 -4.67 8.49 14.96
C PRO A 327 -3.19 8.81 14.71
N ASN A 328 -2.28 8.17 15.43
CA ASN A 328 -0.84 8.39 15.27
C ASN A 328 -0.18 7.29 14.44
N ASP A 329 -0.96 6.40 13.80
CA ASP A 329 -0.38 5.36 12.95
C ASP A 329 0.34 5.98 11.76
N ILE A 330 1.67 5.88 11.79
CA ILE A 330 2.51 6.52 10.79
C ILE A 330 2.37 5.84 9.42
N CYS A 331 2.16 4.52 9.38
CA CYS A 331 1.94 3.81 8.12
C CYS A 331 0.64 4.27 7.45
N ALA A 332 -0.45 4.42 8.20
CA ALA A 332 -1.73 4.89 7.69
C ALA A 332 -1.66 6.36 7.24
N LEU A 333 -0.98 7.25 7.97
CA LEU A 333 -0.73 8.63 7.53
C LEU A 333 0.00 8.67 6.19
N LEU A 334 1.09 7.92 6.07
CA LEU A 334 1.89 7.90 4.86
C LEU A 334 1.14 7.24 3.68
N ASN A 335 0.32 6.21 3.95
CA ASN A 335 -0.55 5.61 2.94
C ASN A 335 -1.63 6.59 2.46
N LEU A 336 -2.21 7.38 3.36
CA LEU A 336 -3.14 8.45 2.99
C LEU A 336 -2.46 9.51 2.12
N PHE A 337 -1.23 9.90 2.46
CA PHE A 337 -0.43 10.79 1.63
C PHE A 337 -0.22 10.20 0.22
N ALA A 338 0.25 8.95 0.13
CA ALA A 338 0.50 8.28 -1.14
C ALA A 338 -0.77 8.15 -2.00
N ALA A 339 -1.90 7.78 -1.40
CA ALA A 339 -3.17 7.70 -2.07
C ALA A 339 -3.62 9.08 -2.59
N THR A 340 -3.51 10.13 -1.77
CA THR A 340 -3.88 11.51 -2.14
C THR A 340 -2.99 12.03 -3.27
N GLN A 341 -1.68 11.71 -3.25
CA GLN A 341 -0.76 12.02 -4.34
C GLN A 341 -1.20 11.36 -5.65
N GLU A 342 -1.61 10.10 -5.60
CA GLU A 342 -2.06 9.37 -6.78
C GLU A 342 -3.39 9.92 -7.32
N ILE A 343 -4.34 10.28 -6.45
CA ILE A 343 -5.57 10.99 -6.84
C ILE A 343 -5.21 12.28 -7.59
N ARG A 344 -4.37 13.13 -7.00
CA ARG A 344 -3.91 14.37 -7.62
C ARG A 344 -3.22 14.12 -8.96
N ARG A 345 -2.40 13.07 -9.05
CA ARG A 345 -1.71 12.70 -10.28
C ARG A 345 -2.69 12.30 -11.38
N GLN A 346 -3.70 11.50 -11.06
CA GLN A 346 -4.70 11.02 -12.01
C GLN A 346 -5.66 12.12 -12.45
N GLU A 347 -6.13 12.94 -11.51
CA GLU A 347 -7.09 14.01 -11.79
C GLU A 347 -6.45 15.18 -12.55
N PHE A 348 -5.21 15.55 -12.20
CA PHE A 348 -4.57 16.78 -12.66
C PHE A 348 -3.26 16.56 -13.39
N VAL A 349 -2.22 16.01 -12.73
CA VAL A 349 -0.84 16.05 -13.27
C VAL A 349 -0.72 15.35 -14.63
N LYS A 350 -1.49 14.27 -14.86
CA LYS A 350 -1.55 13.61 -16.18
C LYS A 350 -2.19 14.46 -17.28
N LYS A 351 -3.14 15.33 -16.93
CA LYS A 351 -3.91 16.16 -17.86
C LYS A 351 -3.27 17.54 -18.07
N TYR A 352 -2.71 18.10 -16.98
CA TYR A 352 -2.14 19.44 -16.89
C TYR A 352 -0.74 19.34 -16.27
N PRO A 353 0.31 19.08 -17.06
CA PRO A 353 1.68 18.98 -16.56
C PRO A 353 2.19 20.28 -15.92
N ILE A 354 1.62 21.43 -16.32
CA ILE A 354 1.88 22.74 -15.72
C ILE A 354 0.65 23.10 -14.88
N ALA A 355 0.83 23.34 -13.57
CA ALA A 355 -0.28 23.58 -12.66
C ALA A 355 -1.20 24.74 -13.08
N ASN A 356 -0.63 25.81 -13.65
CA ASN A 356 -1.38 26.98 -14.14
C ASN A 356 -2.32 26.67 -15.33
N ASP A 357 -2.07 25.57 -16.05
CA ASP A 357 -2.93 25.11 -17.15
C ASP A 357 -4.21 24.43 -16.63
N THR A 358 -4.30 24.17 -15.32
CA THR A 358 -5.51 23.64 -14.68
C THR A 358 -6.68 24.62 -14.85
N PRO A 359 -7.83 24.19 -15.43
CA PRO A 359 -9.00 25.01 -15.62
C PRO A 359 -9.48 25.67 -14.33
N ILE A 360 -9.93 26.93 -14.41
CA ILE A 360 -10.29 27.74 -13.23
C ILE A 360 -11.33 27.02 -12.34
N ASN A 361 -12.30 26.34 -12.94
CA ASN A 361 -13.33 25.59 -12.24
C ASN A 361 -12.80 24.32 -11.53
N GLU A 362 -11.64 23.78 -11.93
CA GLU A 362 -11.03 22.60 -11.31
C GLU A 362 -9.93 22.96 -10.28
N ARG A 363 -9.43 24.21 -10.29
CA ARG A 363 -8.42 24.69 -9.34
C ARG A 363 -8.79 24.51 -7.87
N PRO A 364 -10.05 24.73 -7.41
CA PRO A 364 -10.41 24.47 -6.02
C PRO A 364 -10.15 23.03 -5.58
N ARG A 365 -10.39 22.05 -6.45
CA ARG A 365 -10.14 20.63 -6.17
C ARG A 365 -8.64 20.34 -6.10
N LEU A 366 -7.83 20.90 -6.99
CA LEU A 366 -6.37 20.77 -6.94
C LEU A 366 -5.79 21.37 -5.65
N LEU A 367 -6.24 22.56 -5.27
CA LEU A 367 -5.82 23.22 -4.03
C LEU A 367 -6.21 22.41 -2.80
N MET A 368 -7.44 21.90 -2.74
CA MET A 368 -7.88 21.03 -1.65
C MET A 368 -7.00 19.79 -1.48
N LEU A 369 -6.58 19.15 -2.58
CA LEU A 369 -5.67 18.01 -2.53
C LEU A 369 -4.27 18.42 -2.04
N ASN A 370 -3.78 19.60 -2.44
CA ASN A 370 -2.49 20.13 -1.98
C ASN A 370 -2.51 20.44 -0.48
N ASP A 371 -3.54 21.12 0.01
CA ASP A 371 -3.72 21.44 1.43
C ASP A 371 -3.78 20.15 2.27
N GLN A 372 -4.47 19.12 1.77
CA GLN A 372 -4.54 17.82 2.41
C GLN A 372 -3.16 17.16 2.50
N LEU A 373 -2.37 17.20 1.42
CA LEU A 373 -1.01 16.63 1.40
C LEU A 373 -0.09 17.32 2.41
N GLU A 374 -0.12 18.66 2.47
CA GLU A 374 0.65 19.45 3.42
C GLU A 374 0.24 19.12 4.87
N SER A 375 -1.07 19.09 5.16
CA SER A 375 -1.60 18.74 6.47
C SER A 375 -1.16 17.34 6.95
N ILE A 376 -1.21 16.34 6.06
CA ILE A 376 -0.74 14.98 6.39
C ILE A 376 0.77 14.97 6.65
N TYR A 377 1.54 15.69 5.83
CA TYR A 377 2.99 15.81 5.99
C TYR A 377 3.35 16.40 7.35
N ASP A 378 2.77 17.55 7.69
CA ASP A 378 3.04 18.28 8.93
C ASP A 378 2.67 17.43 10.14
N ARG A 379 1.57 16.67 10.06
CA ARG A 379 1.17 15.73 11.11
C ARG A 379 2.20 14.61 11.29
N ALA A 380 2.65 13.97 10.20
CA ALA A 380 3.70 12.95 10.27
C ALA A 380 5.02 13.53 10.81
N TYR A 381 5.44 14.69 10.33
CA TYR A 381 6.65 15.37 10.77
C TYR A 381 6.60 15.78 12.24
N GLY A 382 5.44 16.27 12.71
CA GLY A 382 5.17 16.62 14.10
C GLY A 382 5.19 15.41 15.05
N LEU A 383 4.83 14.22 14.55
CA LEU A 383 5.03 12.96 15.28
C LEU A 383 6.49 12.50 15.33
N GLY A 384 7.42 13.23 14.70
CA GLY A 384 8.85 12.89 14.69
C GLY A 384 9.27 11.94 13.56
N TRP A 385 8.34 11.55 12.68
CA TRP A 385 8.69 10.85 11.45
C TRP A 385 9.56 11.74 10.57
N ARG A 386 10.51 11.13 9.86
CA ARG A 386 11.35 11.82 8.88
C ARG A 386 11.37 11.00 7.60
N PRO A 387 11.38 11.65 6.42
CA PRO A 387 11.65 10.95 5.18
C PRO A 387 13.00 10.25 5.31
N LEU A 388 13.09 9.02 4.81
CA LEU A 388 14.38 8.33 4.71
C LEU A 388 15.29 9.20 3.85
N GLU A 389 16.37 9.73 4.44
CA GLU A 389 17.40 10.38 3.66
C GLU A 389 17.95 9.37 2.64
N ILE A 390 18.16 9.81 1.40
CA ILE A 390 18.84 9.00 0.39
C ILE A 390 20.34 8.97 0.74
N SER A 391 20.70 8.37 1.87
CA SER A 391 22.08 7.99 2.19
C SER A 391 22.28 6.50 1.88
N ALA A 392 21.78 6.05 0.73
CA ALA A 392 21.91 4.67 0.25
C ALA A 392 22.30 4.63 -1.24
N LYS A 393 23.14 5.58 -1.69
CA LYS A 393 23.88 5.42 -2.96
C LYS A 393 25.11 4.52 -2.85
N THR A 394 25.49 4.06 -1.67
CA THR A 394 26.58 3.09 -1.52
C THR A 394 26.28 2.15 -0.36
N GLY A 395 25.73 0.98 -0.68
CA GLY A 395 25.85 -0.17 0.23
C GLY A 395 27.33 -0.50 0.41
N TYR A 396 27.76 -0.68 1.66
CA TYR A 396 29.04 -1.24 2.10
C TYR A 396 30.31 -0.86 1.31
N GLY A 397 31.13 0.00 1.91
CA GLY A 397 32.50 0.21 1.48
C GLY A 397 33.34 0.86 2.57
N VAL A 398 33.99 0.03 3.37
CA VAL A 398 35.14 0.40 4.20
C VAL A 398 36.10 1.25 3.37
N ASN A 399 36.43 2.46 3.82
CA ASN A 399 37.80 2.94 3.84
C ASN A 399 37.91 4.19 4.70
N ALA A 400 38.42 3.96 5.90
CA ALA A 400 39.29 4.92 6.55
C ALA A 400 40.41 5.30 5.57
N LYS A 401 40.54 6.59 5.26
CA LYS A 401 41.84 7.21 4.99
C LYS A 401 41.91 8.55 5.71
N PHE A 402 42.54 8.48 6.88
CA PHE A 402 43.61 9.34 7.37
C PHE A 402 43.61 10.82 6.98
N GLN A 403 43.59 11.66 8.04
CA GLN A 403 44.55 12.75 8.32
C GLN A 403 45.10 13.50 7.10
N ASN A 404 44.61 14.72 6.88
CA ASN A 404 45.27 15.97 7.34
C ASN A 404 44.37 17.17 7.07
#